data_AF-A0A938V7C6-F1
#
_entry.id   AF-A0A938V7C6-F1
#
_cell.length_a   1.000
_cell.length_b   1.000
_cell.length_c   1.000
_cell.angle_alpha   90.00
_cell.angle_beta   90.00
_cell.angle_gamma   90.00
#
_symmetry.space_group_name_H-M   'P 1'
#
loop_
_entity.id
_entity.type
_entity.pdbx_description
1 polymer ?
#
loop_
_entity_poly.entity_id
_entity_poly.type
_entity_poly.pdbx_seq_one_letter_code
_entity_poly.pdbx_strand_id
1 'polypeptide(L)'
;MKLRPASAALVGLFFFGIASIGCDMENSKEDAPDCDGHALGEEWDVGCNTCICESSGMSCTLLECPETCPGGSEVGSSWPAEDGCNTCSCMKDLTVACTAMACPPPAC
;
A
#
# COMPACT_ATOMS: atom_id res chain seq x y z
N MET A 1 20.58 -56.52 64.97
CA MET A 1 21.23 -55.29 64.49
C MET A 1 21.64 -55.48 63.04
N LYS A 2 20.90 -54.91 62.09
CA LYS A 2 21.27 -54.77 60.67
C LYS A 2 20.52 -53.53 60.15
N LEU A 3 21.25 -52.42 60.03
CA LEU A 3 20.76 -51.12 59.55
C LEU A 3 20.50 -51.21 58.03
N ARG A 4 19.40 -50.61 57.56
CA ARG A 4 19.09 -50.44 56.12
C ARG A 4 19.51 -49.03 55.66
N PRO A 5 20.05 -48.84 54.44
CA PRO A 5 20.54 -47.54 53.98
C PRO A 5 19.48 -46.69 53.26
N ALA A 6 19.66 -45.37 53.41
CA ALA A 6 19.36 -44.21 52.54
C ALA A 6 18.01 -44.08 51.82
N SER A 7 17.21 -43.09 52.27
CA SER A 7 16.10 -42.48 51.53
C SER A 7 16.61 -41.36 50.61
N ALA A 8 16.17 -41.36 49.34
CA ALA A 8 16.44 -40.32 48.36
C ALA A 8 15.14 -39.84 47.69
N ALA A 9 15.18 -38.59 47.23
CA ALA A 9 14.25 -37.85 46.37
C ALA A 9 13.05 -37.13 47.03
N LEU A 10 13.30 -35.87 47.41
CA LEU A 10 12.34 -34.78 47.19
C LEU A 10 12.09 -34.62 45.68
N VAL A 11 10.88 -34.18 45.30
CA VAL A 11 10.59 -32.96 44.51
C VAL A 11 9.06 -32.87 44.42
N GLY A 12 8.48 -31.81 44.98
CA GLY A 12 7.09 -31.44 44.71
C GLY A 12 6.98 -30.60 43.45
N LEU A 13 5.75 -30.37 42.98
CA LEU A 13 5.16 -29.05 42.66
C LEU A 13 3.94 -29.21 41.72
N PHE A 14 2.80 -28.72 42.22
CA PHE A 14 1.66 -28.03 41.56
C PHE A 14 0.87 -28.64 40.38
N PHE A 15 -0.44 -28.74 40.64
CA PHE A 15 -1.55 -28.83 39.68
C PHE A 15 -1.62 -27.61 38.76
N PHE A 16 -2.18 -27.78 37.55
CA PHE A 16 -3.21 -26.96 36.85
C PHE A 16 -3.21 -27.48 35.38
N GLY A 17 -4.25 -28.16 34.89
CA GLY A 17 -5.31 -27.55 34.06
C GLY A 17 -4.74 -26.78 32.87
N ILE A 18 -5.06 -26.96 31.59
CA ILE A 18 -6.25 -27.48 30.89
C ILE A 18 -5.92 -27.48 29.37
N ALA A 19 -6.79 -28.12 28.59
CA ALA A 19 -7.27 -27.67 27.27
C ALA A 19 -6.44 -27.97 26.00
N SER A 20 -7.14 -28.67 25.10
CA SER A 20 -7.21 -28.48 23.64
C SER A 20 -5.92 -28.59 22.82
N ILE A 21 -5.75 -29.73 22.14
CA ILE A 21 -5.07 -29.75 20.84
C ILE A 21 -6.10 -29.25 19.82
N GLY A 22 -6.27 -27.92 19.78
CA GLY A 22 -6.88 -27.22 18.66
C GLY A 22 -5.81 -26.89 17.64
N CYS A 23 -6.15 -26.95 16.35
CA CYS A 23 -5.35 -26.34 15.31
C CYS A 23 -5.54 -24.82 15.39
N ASP A 24 -4.80 -24.13 16.27
CA ASP A 24 -4.87 -22.68 16.37
C ASP A 24 -3.96 -22.04 15.30
N MET A 25 -4.58 -21.80 14.14
CA MET A 25 -4.10 -20.92 13.08
C MET A 25 -4.48 -19.47 13.45
N GLU A 26 -3.83 -18.91 14.46
CA GLU A 26 -4.04 -17.52 14.89
C GLU A 26 -2.70 -16.78 15.07
N ASN A 27 -1.84 -16.75 14.04
CA ASN A 27 -0.90 -15.62 13.84
C ASN A 27 -0.08 -15.73 12.55
N SER A 28 -0.34 -14.89 11.55
CA SER A 28 0.62 -14.64 10.45
C SER A 28 0.49 -13.26 9.79
N LYS A 29 -0.22 -12.30 10.41
CA LYS A 29 -0.23 -10.89 9.97
C LYS A 29 0.60 -10.03 10.93
N GLU A 30 1.76 -10.51 11.37
CA GLU A 30 2.62 -9.72 12.28
C GLU A 30 3.96 -9.30 11.68
N ASP A 31 4.33 -9.77 10.48
CA ASP A 31 5.59 -9.36 9.83
C ASP A 31 5.42 -8.83 8.40
N ALA A 32 4.19 -8.61 7.93
CA ALA A 32 3.99 -8.02 6.60
C ALA A 32 4.38 -6.53 6.64
N PRO A 33 5.23 -6.05 5.71
CA PRO A 33 5.56 -4.63 5.64
C PRO A 33 4.33 -3.79 5.34
N ASP A 34 4.31 -2.58 5.89
CA ASP A 34 3.29 -1.59 5.55
C ASP A 34 3.58 -0.99 4.17
N CYS A 35 2.68 -1.24 3.23
CA CYS A 35 2.76 -0.80 1.84
C CYS A 35 1.47 -0.06 1.44
N ASP A 36 0.92 0.79 2.33
CA ASP A 36 -0.28 1.59 2.07
C ASP A 36 -1.49 0.77 1.58
N GLY A 37 -1.59 -0.49 2.01
CA GLY A 37 -2.66 -1.41 1.65
C GLY A 37 -2.39 -2.29 0.42
N HIS A 38 -1.23 -2.17 -0.22
CA HIS A 38 -0.82 -3.02 -1.35
C HIS A 38 -0.27 -4.38 -0.89
N ALA A 39 -0.46 -5.41 -1.71
CA ALA A 39 0.01 -6.77 -1.44
C ALA A 39 1.50 -6.95 -1.79
N LEU A 40 2.17 -7.94 -1.17
CA LEU A 40 3.54 -8.29 -1.53
C LEU A 40 3.67 -8.66 -3.02
N GLY A 41 4.64 -8.05 -3.70
CA GLY A 41 4.89 -8.18 -5.13
C GLY A 41 3.96 -7.35 -6.02
N GLU A 42 3.02 -6.59 -5.44
CA GLU A 42 2.20 -5.64 -6.19
C GLU A 42 3.04 -4.43 -6.61
N GLU A 43 2.83 -3.97 -7.85
CA GLU A 43 3.41 -2.77 -8.42
C GLU A 43 2.31 -1.72 -8.66
N TRP A 44 2.59 -0.46 -8.32
CA TRP A 44 1.67 0.66 -8.54
C TRP A 44 2.42 1.96 -8.81
N ASP A 45 1.72 2.92 -9.43
CA ASP A 45 2.30 4.23 -9.76
C ASP A 45 1.91 5.29 -8.72
N VAL A 46 2.91 6.04 -8.24
CA VAL A 46 2.76 7.22 -7.39
C VAL A 46 3.36 8.43 -8.11
N GLY A 47 2.50 9.18 -8.80
CA GLY A 47 2.95 10.22 -9.71
C GLY A 47 3.65 9.61 -10.93
N CYS A 48 4.91 9.96 -11.15
CA CYS A 48 5.75 9.36 -12.20
C CYS A 48 6.64 8.22 -11.69
N ASN A 49 6.64 7.96 -10.38
CA ASN A 49 7.42 6.89 -9.79
C ASN A 49 6.60 5.60 -9.76
N THR A 50 7.28 4.48 -9.92
CA THR A 50 6.67 3.16 -9.76
C THR A 50 7.19 2.57 -8.47
N CYS A 51 6.27 2.06 -7.66
CA CYS A 51 6.52 1.45 -6.36
C CYS A 51 6.22 -0.04 -6.43
N ILE A 52 6.95 -0.83 -5.66
CA ILE A 52 6.72 -2.26 -5.44
C ILE A 52 6.72 -2.56 -3.94
N CYS A 53 5.83 -3.44 -3.50
CA CYS A 53 5.82 -3.92 -2.12
C CYS A 53 6.70 -5.16 -1.99
N GLU A 54 7.91 -5.01 -1.46
CA GLU A 54 8.83 -6.11 -1.20
C GLU A 54 8.73 -6.57 0.26
N SER A 55 9.34 -7.70 0.60
CA SER A 55 9.41 -8.16 1.99
C SER A 55 10.14 -7.20 2.92
N SER A 56 10.97 -6.31 2.38
CA SER A 56 11.66 -5.24 3.11
C SER A 56 10.84 -3.97 3.31
N GLY A 57 9.68 -3.84 2.67
CA GLY A 57 8.92 -2.59 2.63
C GLY A 57 8.55 -2.14 1.23
N MET A 58 7.92 -0.97 1.18
CA MET A 58 7.71 -0.23 -0.05
C MET A 58 9.06 0.24 -0.63
N SER A 59 9.29 -0.03 -1.91
CA SER A 59 10.45 0.42 -2.67
C SER A 59 9.96 1.14 -3.92
N CYS A 60 10.33 2.42 -4.10
CA CYS A 60 9.89 3.23 -5.22
C CYS A 60 11.08 3.73 -6.04
N THR A 61 10.87 3.97 -7.33
CA THR A 61 11.80 4.78 -8.11
C THR A 61 11.87 6.21 -7.54
N LEU A 62 13.01 6.88 -7.76
CA LEU A 62 13.26 8.24 -7.27
C LEU A 62 13.49 9.19 -8.45
N LEU A 63 12.53 9.20 -9.37
CA LEU A 63 12.48 10.16 -10.45
C LEU A 63 12.03 11.52 -9.89
N GLU A 64 12.74 12.56 -10.30
CA GLU A 64 12.27 13.94 -10.13
C GLU A 64 11.09 14.12 -11.09
N CYS A 65 9.87 13.95 -10.57
CA CYS A 65 8.69 14.05 -11.40
C CYS A 65 8.52 15.47 -11.90
N PRO A 66 8.37 15.67 -13.23
CA PRO A 66 8.01 16.97 -13.74
C PRO A 66 6.64 17.35 -13.17
N GLU A 67 6.53 18.58 -12.66
CA GLU A 67 5.27 19.19 -12.26
C GLU A 67 4.36 19.27 -13.49
N THR A 68 3.58 18.21 -13.70
CA THR A 68 2.66 18.06 -14.83
C THR A 68 1.24 17.91 -14.27
N CYS A 69 0.26 18.43 -15.02
CA CYS A 69 -1.13 18.19 -14.70
C CYS A 69 -1.49 16.71 -14.91
N PRO A 70 -2.61 16.24 -14.31
CA PRO A 70 -3.20 14.94 -14.64
C PRO A 70 -3.26 14.71 -16.15
N GLY A 71 -2.73 13.58 -16.61
CA GLY A 71 -2.57 13.30 -18.04
C GLY A 71 -1.22 13.71 -18.64
N GLY A 72 -0.26 14.16 -17.82
CA GLY A 72 1.14 14.38 -18.23
C GLY A 72 1.38 15.68 -19.00
N SER A 73 0.44 16.63 -18.96
CA SER A 73 0.57 17.93 -19.65
C SER A 73 1.41 18.91 -18.83
N GLU A 74 2.30 19.64 -19.49
CA GLU A 74 3.17 20.63 -18.83
C GLU A 74 2.37 21.81 -18.27
N VAL A 75 2.79 22.35 -17.12
CA VAL A 75 2.22 23.59 -16.57
C VAL A 75 2.30 24.74 -17.57
N GLY A 76 1.17 25.41 -17.80
CA GLY A 76 1.03 26.49 -18.78
C GLY A 76 0.70 26.03 -20.20
N SER A 77 0.75 24.72 -20.49
CA SER A 77 0.27 24.19 -21.77
C SER A 77 -1.25 24.32 -21.89
N SER A 78 -1.74 24.36 -23.13
CA SER A 78 -3.17 24.38 -23.46
C SER A 78 -3.46 23.50 -24.66
N TRP A 79 -4.60 22.81 -24.65
CA TRP A 79 -5.00 21.84 -25.67
C TRP A 79 -6.50 21.88 -25.93
N PRO A 80 -6.98 21.41 -27.10
CA PRO A 80 -8.40 21.29 -27.38
C PRO A 80 -9.08 20.30 -26.42
N ALA A 81 -10.26 20.64 -25.93
CA ALA A 81 -11.11 19.71 -25.21
C ALA A 81 -11.69 18.65 -26.18
N GLU A 82 -12.10 17.50 -25.64
CA GLU A 82 -12.68 16.40 -26.42
C GLU A 82 -14.02 16.76 -27.09
N ASP A 83 -14.69 17.80 -26.59
CA ASP A 83 -15.92 18.32 -27.19
C ASP A 83 -15.69 19.11 -28.50
N GLY A 84 -14.44 19.33 -28.89
CA GLY A 84 -14.05 19.99 -30.14
C GLY A 84 -14.33 21.49 -30.18
N CYS A 85 -14.70 22.12 -29.08
CA CYS A 85 -15.05 23.54 -29.02
C CYS A 85 -14.39 24.28 -27.86
N ASN A 86 -14.22 23.62 -26.71
CA ASN A 86 -13.57 24.20 -25.55
C ASN A 86 -12.05 23.98 -25.58
N THR A 87 -11.34 24.76 -24.79
CA THR A 87 -9.89 24.65 -24.61
C THR A 87 -9.62 24.37 -23.14
N CYS A 88 -8.75 23.40 -22.87
CA CYS A 88 -8.25 23.09 -21.53
C CYS A 88 -6.82 23.60 -21.36
N SER A 89 -6.46 23.96 -20.14
CA SER A 89 -5.13 24.45 -19.78
C SER A 89 -4.67 23.83 -18.47
N CYS A 90 -3.37 23.55 -18.38
CA CYS A 90 -2.73 23.11 -17.15
C CYS A 90 -2.31 24.32 -16.31
N MET A 91 -2.88 24.45 -15.12
CA MET A 91 -2.66 25.56 -14.20
C MET A 91 -1.45 25.32 -13.29
N LYS A 92 -0.95 26.39 -12.66
CA LYS A 92 0.23 26.32 -11.77
C LYS A 92 0.03 25.47 -10.52
N ASP A 93 -1.21 25.25 -10.11
CA ASP A 93 -1.59 24.38 -8.98
C ASP A 93 -1.82 22.93 -9.41
N LEU A 94 -1.33 22.55 -10.61
CA LEU A 94 -1.49 21.22 -11.22
C LEU A 94 -2.93 20.81 -11.48
N THR A 95 -3.87 21.76 -11.49
CA THR A 95 -5.25 21.51 -11.90
C THR A 95 -5.45 21.76 -13.39
N VAL A 96 -6.37 21.02 -14.00
CA VAL A 96 -6.83 21.26 -15.37
C VAL A 96 -8.09 22.12 -15.32
N ALA A 97 -8.06 23.26 -16.02
CA ALA A 97 -9.22 24.13 -16.19
C ALA A 97 -9.58 24.22 -17.68
N CYS A 98 -10.87 24.07 -18.01
CA CYS A 98 -11.35 24.19 -19.37
C CYS A 98 -12.30 25.39 -19.51
N THR A 99 -12.35 25.98 -20.70
CA THR A 99 -13.42 26.93 -21.04
C THR A 99 -14.78 26.21 -20.99
N ALA A 100 -15.85 26.96 -20.71
CA ALA A 100 -17.21 26.44 -20.63
C ALA A 100 -18.14 27.17 -21.61
N MET A 101 -17.74 27.21 -22.88
CA MET A 101 -18.52 27.80 -23.96
C MET A 101 -19.55 26.78 -24.47
N ALA A 102 -20.70 27.27 -24.94
CA ALA A 102 -21.70 26.43 -25.58
C ALA A 102 -21.21 25.97 -26.96
N CYS A 103 -21.06 24.66 -27.13
CA CYS A 103 -20.61 24.06 -28.39
C CYS A 103 -21.71 24.09 -29.46
N PRO A 104 -21.37 24.33 -30.74
CA PRO A 104 -22.33 24.14 -31.83
C PRO A 104 -22.75 22.68 -31.96
N PRO A 105 -23.93 22.39 -32.53
CA PRO A 105 -24.34 21.02 -32.81
C PRO A 105 -23.35 20.35 -33.78
N PRO A 106 -23.14 19.03 -33.67
CA PRO A 106 -22.24 18.31 -34.57
C PRO A 106 -22.69 18.52 -36.03
N ALA A 107 -21.73 18.77 -36.92
CA ALA A 107 -22.00 18.93 -38.34
C ALA A 107 -22.47 17.58 -38.93
N CYS A 108 -23.59 17.62 -39.64
CA CYS A 108 -24.21 16.47 -40.31
C CYS A 108 -23.53 16.13 -41.64
#